data_AF-X0Y4F6-F1
#
_entry.id   AF-X0Y4F6-F1
#
_cell.length_a   1.000
_cell.length_b   1.000
_cell.length_c   1.000
_cell.angle_alpha   90.00
_cell.angle_beta   90.00
_cell.angle_gamma   90.00
#
_symmetry.space_group_name_H-M   'P 1'
#
loop_
_entity.id
_entity.type
_entity.pdbx_description
1 polymer ?
#
loop_
_entity_poly.entity_id
_entity_poly.type
_entity_poly.pdbx_seq_one_letter_code
_entity_poly.pdbx_strand_id
1 'polypeptide(L)'
;GKVMDEALAGKWICPMHPDVIKESAGSCDICKMPLVRTETLGYASVDGAKKEPAPLVVPASAPLITGKRAVVYVAHPEKEGVFEGREITLGPRAGDYYIVKENLEEGERVVVNGNFKIDSALQIMAKPSMMSPEGGVAPAGHAGHGGMTMPKKKVKREEEPTKGHETEESKKADGDKLNAPEVFQKQIDKVLTAYFFIQDALSKDNTKAVQKGSKNLRKSLDAVDMGLLSGHAHMVWMKDLKDLTKQA
;
A
#
# COMPACT_ATOMS: atom_id res chain seq x y z
N GLY A 1 -9.30 23.85 -35.28
CA GLY A 1 -9.86 24.01 -33.93
C GLY A 1 -11.37 23.96 -34.05
N LYS A 2 -12.04 23.21 -33.17
CA LYS A 2 -13.50 23.30 -33.08
C LYS A 2 -13.81 24.62 -32.38
N VAL A 3 -14.49 25.54 -33.07
CA VAL A 3 -14.95 26.79 -32.46
C VAL A 3 -16.16 26.40 -31.61
N MET A 4 -15.97 26.40 -30.30
CA MET A 4 -17.02 26.05 -29.35
C MET A 4 -17.66 27.34 -28.86
N ASP A 5 -18.91 27.57 -29.27
CA ASP A 5 -19.76 28.60 -28.69
C ASP A 5 -20.95 27.89 -28.03
N GLU A 6 -21.01 27.97 -26.70
CA GLU A 6 -22.03 27.33 -25.87
C GLU A 6 -23.43 27.89 -26.16
N ALA A 7 -23.54 29.13 -26.62
CA ALA A 7 -24.83 29.75 -26.94
C ALA A 7 -25.49 29.16 -28.21
N LEU A 8 -24.70 28.50 -29.07
CA LEU A 8 -25.16 27.87 -30.30
C LEU A 8 -25.51 26.39 -30.14
N ALA A 9 -25.31 25.81 -28.96
CA ALA A 9 -25.69 24.44 -28.65
C ALA A 9 -27.21 24.21 -28.81
N GLY A 10 -27.61 23.13 -29.50
CA GLY A 10 -29.02 22.79 -29.68
C GLY A 10 -29.80 23.68 -30.64
N LYS A 11 -29.17 24.73 -31.19
CA LYS A 11 -29.81 25.68 -32.10
C LYS A 11 -29.77 25.21 -33.56
N TRP A 12 -30.52 25.92 -34.39
CA TRP A 12 -30.65 25.72 -35.82
C TRP A 12 -30.16 26.96 -36.55
N ILE A 13 -29.27 26.78 -37.53
CA ILE A 13 -28.61 27.86 -38.26
C ILE A 13 -28.78 27.68 -39.77
N CYS A 14 -28.88 28.78 -40.52
CA CYS A 14 -28.93 28.72 -41.97
C CYS A 14 -27.52 28.66 -42.57
N PRO A 15 -27.21 27.72 -43.49
CA PRO A 15 -25.89 27.65 -44.13
C PRO A 15 -25.49 28.89 -44.95
N MET A 16 -26.47 29.67 -45.42
CA MET A 16 -26.23 30.86 -46.24
C MET A 16 -26.37 32.18 -45.45
N HIS A 17 -27.05 32.14 -44.31
CA HIS A 17 -27.25 33.31 -43.45
C HIS A 17 -26.92 32.92 -42.00
N PRO A 18 -25.63 32.90 -41.62
CA PRO A 18 -25.18 32.46 -40.29
C PRO A 18 -25.79 33.25 -39.13
N ASP A 19 -26.24 34.48 -39.36
CA ASP A 19 -26.91 35.33 -38.37
C ASP A 19 -28.33 34.85 -38.00
N VAL A 20 -28.91 33.94 -38.79
CA VAL A 20 -30.26 33.38 -38.53
C VAL A 20 -30.12 32.13 -37.68
N ILE A 21 -30.32 32.29 -36.37
CA ILE A 21 -30.27 31.22 -35.37
C ILE A 21 -31.67 31.04 -34.75
N LYS A 22 -32.19 29.81 -34.72
CA LYS A 22 -33.51 29.46 -34.14
C LYS A 22 -33.41 28.30 -33.15
N GLU A 23 -34.39 28.21 -32.25
CA GLU A 23 -34.50 27.13 -31.26
C GLU A 23 -34.99 25.80 -31.86
N SER A 24 -35.67 25.83 -33.01
CA SER A 24 -36.36 24.67 -33.59
C SER A 24 -36.13 24.52 -35.09
N ALA A 25 -36.35 23.30 -35.57
CA ALA A 25 -36.28 22.99 -36.99
C ALA A 25 -37.27 23.85 -37.79
N GLY A 26 -36.85 24.30 -38.96
CA GLY A 26 -37.68 25.16 -39.79
C GLY A 26 -36.95 25.63 -41.04
N SER A 27 -37.51 26.65 -41.68
CA SER A 27 -36.90 27.31 -42.83
C SER A 27 -36.33 28.67 -42.44
N CYS A 28 -35.28 29.09 -43.15
CA CYS A 28 -34.70 30.42 -43.04
C CYS A 28 -35.70 31.47 -43.54
N ASP A 29 -35.83 32.58 -42.82
CA ASP A 29 -36.77 33.65 -43.19
C ASP A 29 -36.33 34.44 -44.42
N ILE A 30 -35.02 34.41 -44.73
CA ILE A 30 -34.38 35.14 -45.84
C ILE A 30 -34.37 34.30 -47.12
N CYS A 31 -33.68 33.15 -47.12
CA CYS A 31 -33.49 32.33 -48.32
C CYS A 31 -34.47 31.15 -48.47
N LYS A 32 -35.38 30.94 -47.49
CA LYS A 32 -36.36 29.84 -47.46
C LYS A 32 -35.79 28.42 -47.49
N MET A 33 -34.47 28.26 -47.35
CA MET A 33 -33.85 26.95 -47.23
C MET A 33 -34.06 26.35 -45.83
N PRO A 34 -34.04 25.01 -45.70
CA PRO A 34 -34.13 24.36 -44.39
C PRO A 34 -32.92 24.73 -43.53
N LEU A 35 -33.19 25.02 -42.26
CA LEU A 35 -32.16 25.23 -41.26
C LEU A 35 -31.48 23.90 -40.95
N VAL A 36 -30.18 23.96 -40.64
CA VAL A 36 -29.40 22.80 -40.22
C VAL A 36 -29.03 22.94 -38.75
N ARG A 37 -28.85 21.81 -38.08
CA ARG A 37 -28.39 21.76 -36.69
C ARG A 37 -26.98 22.34 -36.57
N THR A 38 -26.76 23.23 -35.61
CA THR A 38 -25.42 23.80 -35.34
C THR A 38 -24.39 22.70 -35.06
N GLU A 39 -24.81 21.57 -34.49
CA GLU A 39 -23.95 20.39 -34.28
C GLU A 39 -23.34 19.84 -35.58
N THR A 40 -24.08 19.91 -36.70
CA THR A 40 -23.59 19.44 -38.01
C THR A 40 -22.52 20.35 -38.62
N LEU A 41 -22.48 21.61 -38.19
CA LEU A 41 -21.47 22.59 -38.58
C LEU A 41 -20.27 22.61 -37.62
N GLY A 42 -20.21 21.67 -36.67
CA GLY A 42 -19.10 21.52 -35.73
C GLY A 42 -19.30 22.22 -34.38
N TYR A 43 -20.47 22.84 -34.14
CA TYR A 43 -20.86 23.42 -32.86
C TYR A 43 -21.61 22.37 -32.03
N ALA A 44 -20.87 21.41 -31.48
CA ALA A 44 -21.46 20.36 -30.65
C ALA A 44 -21.50 20.79 -29.17
N SER A 45 -22.67 20.65 -28.53
CA SER A 45 -22.75 20.74 -27.08
C SER A 45 -22.07 19.53 -26.44
N VAL A 46 -21.42 19.76 -25.29
CA VAL A 46 -20.92 18.69 -24.42
C VAL A 46 -22.05 17.91 -23.74
N ASP A 47 -23.30 18.38 -23.81
CA ASP A 47 -24.45 17.77 -23.14
C ASP A 47 -25.02 16.53 -23.85
N GLY A 48 -24.54 16.23 -25.06
CA GLY A 48 -24.82 14.98 -25.77
C GLY A 48 -23.85 13.84 -25.43
N ALA A 49 -22.75 14.15 -24.72
CA ALA A 49 -22.01 13.09 -24.05
C ALA A 49 -22.92 12.59 -22.93
N LYS A 50 -23.46 11.38 -23.10
CA LYS A 50 -24.07 10.60 -22.03
C LYS A 50 -23.27 10.92 -20.77
N LYS A 51 -23.94 11.48 -19.75
CA LYS A 51 -23.35 11.76 -18.45
C LYS A 51 -23.01 10.40 -17.85
N GLU A 52 -21.93 9.81 -18.32
CA GLU A 52 -21.41 8.58 -17.76
C GLU A 52 -21.17 8.90 -16.28
N PRO A 53 -21.67 8.06 -15.38
CA PRO A 53 -21.49 8.31 -13.95
C PRO A 53 -20.01 8.56 -13.70
N ALA A 54 -19.72 9.63 -12.94
CA ALA A 54 -18.35 9.99 -12.64
C ALA A 54 -17.63 8.74 -12.08
N PRO A 55 -16.43 8.43 -12.56
CA PRO A 55 -15.74 7.21 -12.15
C PRO A 55 -15.44 7.26 -10.65
N LEU A 56 -15.64 6.13 -9.96
CA LEU A 56 -15.25 6.01 -8.56
C LEU A 56 -13.73 6.11 -8.45
N VAL A 57 -13.24 6.91 -7.50
CA VAL A 57 -11.81 7.13 -7.29
C VAL A 57 -11.42 6.93 -5.84
N VAL A 58 -10.21 6.43 -5.62
CA VAL A 58 -9.60 6.30 -4.30
C VAL A 58 -8.22 6.95 -4.28
N PRO A 59 -7.76 7.52 -3.14
CA PRO A 59 -6.41 8.05 -3.03
C PRO A 59 -5.34 7.00 -3.33
N ALA A 60 -4.23 7.42 -3.94
CA ALA A 60 -3.14 6.53 -4.33
C ALA A 60 -2.47 5.80 -3.16
N SER A 61 -2.62 6.29 -1.92
CA SER A 61 -2.08 5.66 -0.72
C SER A 61 -2.96 4.55 -0.13
N ALA A 62 -4.23 4.45 -0.54
CA ALA A 62 -5.17 3.48 0.01
C ALA A 62 -4.93 2.03 -0.44
N PRO A 63 -4.82 1.74 -1.75
CA PRO A 63 -4.62 0.37 -2.21
C PRO A 63 -3.19 -0.10 -1.95
N LEU A 64 -3.08 -1.30 -1.40
CA LEU A 64 -1.83 -2.05 -1.38
C LEU A 64 -1.78 -2.93 -2.65
N ILE A 65 -0.77 -2.70 -3.50
CA ILE A 65 -0.65 -3.35 -4.80
C ILE A 65 0.36 -4.51 -4.67
N THR A 66 -0.09 -5.73 -4.97
CA THR A 66 0.74 -6.94 -4.97
C THR A 66 0.74 -7.60 -6.34
N GLY A 67 1.74 -7.24 -7.14
CA GLY A 67 1.89 -7.76 -8.50
C GLY A 67 0.71 -7.35 -9.40
N LYS A 68 -0.24 -8.27 -9.58
CA LYS A 68 -1.44 -8.07 -10.43
C LYS A 68 -2.70 -7.71 -9.64
N ARG A 69 -2.66 -7.76 -8.31
CA ARG A 69 -3.82 -7.56 -7.43
C ARG A 69 -3.68 -6.24 -6.67
N ALA A 70 -4.80 -5.68 -6.27
CA ALA A 70 -4.85 -4.53 -5.38
C ALA A 70 -5.84 -4.81 -4.25
N VAL A 71 -5.43 -4.59 -3.01
CA VAL A 71 -6.25 -4.80 -1.81
C VAL A 71 -6.41 -3.47 -1.09
N VAL A 72 -7.63 -3.12 -0.73
CA VAL A 72 -7.95 -1.98 0.13
C VAL A 72 -8.56 -2.47 1.44
N TYR A 73 -8.33 -1.73 2.51
CA TYR A 73 -8.98 -1.98 3.79
C TYR A 73 -10.17 -1.04 3.94
N VAL A 74 -11.37 -1.62 4.06
CA VAL A 74 -12.62 -0.88 4.25
C VAL A 74 -13.01 -0.95 5.73
N ALA A 75 -13.34 0.21 6.31
CA ALA A 75 -13.81 0.29 7.69
C ALA A 75 -15.27 -0.16 7.78
N HIS A 76 -15.59 -0.99 8.78
CA HIS A 76 -16.97 -1.42 9.02
C HIS A 76 -17.84 -0.22 9.44
N PRO A 77 -19.05 -0.02 8.86
CA PRO A 77 -19.88 1.15 9.15
C PRO A 77 -20.32 1.23 10.62
N GLU A 78 -20.63 0.08 11.23
CA GLU A 78 -21.16 0.00 12.59
C GLU A 78 -20.13 -0.35 13.68
N LYS A 79 -18.88 -0.67 13.32
CA LYS A 79 -17.86 -1.16 14.27
C LYS A 79 -16.56 -0.38 14.09
N GLU A 80 -16.28 0.52 15.02
CA GLU A 80 -15.02 1.26 15.02
C GLU A 80 -13.82 0.33 15.25
N GLY A 81 -12.73 0.59 14.52
CA GLY A 81 -11.49 -0.19 14.60
C GLY A 81 -11.52 -1.55 13.90
N VAL A 82 -12.65 -1.94 13.29
CA VAL A 82 -12.75 -3.17 12.48
C VAL A 82 -12.58 -2.83 11.01
N PHE A 83 -11.63 -3.51 10.37
CA PHE A 83 -11.30 -3.33 8.96
C PHE A 83 -11.37 -4.67 8.24
N GLU A 84 -11.90 -4.65 7.03
CA GLU A 84 -11.98 -5.79 6.14
C GLU A 84 -11.10 -5.55 4.91
N GLY A 85 -10.24 -6.50 4.59
CA GLY A 85 -9.42 -6.45 3.38
C GLY A 85 -10.25 -6.91 2.19
N ARG A 86 -10.42 -6.04 1.21
CA ARG A 86 -11.16 -6.33 -0.02
C ARG A 86 -10.26 -6.14 -1.23
N GLU A 87 -10.25 -7.15 -2.09
CA GLU A 87 -9.59 -7.04 -3.39
C GLU A 87 -10.43 -6.20 -4.35
N ILE A 88 -9.78 -5.25 -5.02
CA ILE A 88 -10.43 -4.33 -5.95
C ILE A 88 -9.73 -4.30 -7.31
N THR A 89 -10.51 -4.01 -8.34
CA THR A 89 -9.98 -3.84 -9.71
C THR A 89 -9.67 -2.37 -9.93
N LEU A 90 -8.39 -2.03 -10.03
CA LEU A 90 -7.96 -0.66 -10.33
C LEU A 90 -7.90 -0.39 -11.84
N GLY A 91 -8.24 0.84 -12.19
CA GLY A 91 -8.02 1.44 -13.50
C GLY A 91 -6.75 2.30 -13.55
N PRO A 92 -6.61 3.14 -14.59
CA PRO A 92 -5.49 4.06 -14.72
C PRO A 92 -5.37 4.99 -13.52
N ARG A 93 -4.13 5.38 -13.20
CA ARG A 93 -3.84 6.40 -12.19
C ARG A 93 -4.12 7.79 -12.76
N ALA A 94 -4.87 8.59 -12.03
CA ALA A 94 -5.19 9.98 -12.34
C ALA A 94 -4.59 10.89 -11.26
N GLY A 95 -3.32 11.28 -11.44
CA GLY A 95 -2.58 12.09 -10.47
C GLY A 95 -2.43 11.38 -9.13
N ASP A 96 -3.06 11.91 -8.09
CA ASP A 96 -3.00 11.36 -6.72
C ASP A 96 -4.11 10.35 -6.40
N TYR A 97 -4.87 9.92 -7.42
CA TYR A 97 -5.98 8.99 -7.28
C TYR A 97 -5.88 7.82 -8.26
N TYR A 98 -6.45 6.67 -7.90
CA TYR A 98 -6.73 5.57 -8.81
C TYR A 98 -8.23 5.51 -9.11
N ILE A 99 -8.57 5.23 -10.35
CA ILE A 99 -9.93 4.87 -10.74
C ILE A 99 -10.22 3.45 -10.23
N VAL A 100 -11.36 3.23 -9.60
CA VAL A 100 -11.82 1.90 -9.20
C VAL A 100 -12.84 1.42 -10.22
N LYS A 101 -12.61 0.22 -10.76
CA LYS A 101 -13.52 -0.42 -11.73
C LYS A 101 -14.54 -1.32 -11.04
N GLU A 102 -14.12 -2.06 -10.02
CA GLU A 102 -14.93 -3.12 -9.40
C GLU A 102 -14.60 -3.30 -7.92
N ASN A 103 -15.56 -3.88 -7.18
CA ASN A 103 -15.46 -4.30 -5.77
C ASN A 103 -15.26 -3.17 -4.74
N LEU A 104 -15.64 -1.94 -5.08
CA LEU A 104 -15.76 -0.86 -4.11
C LEU A 104 -16.99 -0.02 -4.45
N GLU A 105 -17.70 0.43 -3.44
CA GLU A 105 -18.92 1.23 -3.58
C GLU A 105 -18.72 2.65 -3.05
N GLU A 106 -19.52 3.59 -3.56
CA GLU A 106 -19.54 4.96 -3.06
C GLU A 106 -20.05 4.99 -1.61
N GLY A 107 -19.38 5.78 -0.77
CA GLY A 107 -19.69 5.88 0.66
C GLY A 107 -18.88 4.94 1.56
N GLU A 108 -18.16 3.98 1.00
CA GLU A 108 -17.25 3.12 1.76
C GLU A 108 -15.99 3.89 2.20
N ARG A 109 -15.62 3.76 3.48
CA ARG A 109 -14.43 4.42 4.05
C ARG A 109 -13.22 3.51 3.92
N VAL A 110 -12.28 3.89 3.05
CA VAL A 110 -11.01 3.18 2.87
C VAL A 110 -9.89 3.76 3.73
N VAL A 111 -8.99 2.90 4.19
CA VAL A 111 -7.80 3.30 4.96
C VAL A 111 -6.74 3.89 4.03
N VAL A 112 -6.41 5.17 4.25
CA VAL A 112 -5.37 5.89 3.49
C VAL A 112 -4.00 5.91 4.18
N ASN A 113 -3.97 5.68 5.49
CA ASN A 113 -2.77 5.72 6.33
C ASN A 113 -2.72 4.49 7.23
N GLY A 114 -1.59 3.77 7.24
CA GLY A 114 -1.41 2.60 8.09
C GLY A 114 -2.02 1.30 7.58
N ASN A 115 -2.46 1.25 6.31
CA ASN A 115 -2.93 0.04 5.63
C ASN A 115 -1.96 -1.16 5.75
N PHE A 116 -0.65 -0.93 5.65
CA PHE A 116 0.36 -1.98 5.84
C PHE A 116 0.39 -2.56 7.26
N LYS A 117 0.13 -1.73 8.29
CA LYS A 117 0.09 -2.19 9.68
C LYS A 117 -1.14 -3.07 9.93
N ILE A 118 -2.27 -2.70 9.32
CA ILE A 118 -3.50 -3.49 9.36
C ILE A 118 -3.27 -4.85 8.68
N ASP A 119 -2.66 -4.86 7.49
CA ASP A 119 -2.30 -6.10 6.80
C ASP A 119 -1.40 -6.99 7.64
N SER A 120 -0.34 -6.43 8.22
CA SER A 120 0.59 -7.16 9.10
C SER A 120 -0.12 -7.77 10.32
N ALA A 121 -1.05 -7.03 10.94
CA ALA A 121 -1.82 -7.53 12.07
C ALA A 121 -2.76 -8.67 11.66
N LEU A 122 -3.40 -8.58 10.49
CA LEU A 122 -4.27 -9.62 9.95
C LEU A 122 -3.48 -10.89 9.62
N GLN A 123 -2.28 -10.77 9.05
CA GLN A 123 -1.38 -11.90 8.80
C GLN A 123 -1.02 -12.65 10.08
N ILE A 124 -0.64 -11.92 11.14
CA ILE A 124 -0.32 -12.51 12.46
C ILE A 124 -1.55 -13.21 13.04
N MET A 125 -2.73 -12.62 12.86
CA MET A 125 -4.00 -13.18 13.31
C MET A 125 -4.56 -14.27 12.39
N ALA A 126 -3.82 -14.71 11.36
CA ALA A 126 -4.29 -15.75 10.44
C ALA A 126 -5.57 -15.37 9.65
N LYS A 127 -5.89 -14.07 9.59
CA LYS A 127 -7.07 -13.52 8.91
C LYS A 127 -6.79 -13.23 7.44
N PRO A 128 -7.83 -13.07 6.60
CA PRO A 128 -7.68 -12.66 5.21
C PRO A 128 -6.79 -11.42 5.07
N SER A 129 -5.76 -11.54 4.25
CA SER A 129 -4.70 -10.53 4.06
C SER A 129 -4.19 -10.62 2.62
N MET A 130 -3.40 -9.63 2.19
CA MET A 130 -2.69 -9.65 0.92
C MET A 130 -1.88 -10.93 0.66
N MET A 131 -1.29 -11.54 1.67
CA MET A 131 -0.48 -12.77 1.53
C MET A 131 -1.31 -14.06 1.65
N SER A 132 -2.45 -14.00 2.35
CA SER A 132 -3.31 -15.15 2.65
C SER A 132 -4.78 -14.80 2.33
N PRO A 133 -5.25 -15.04 1.09
CA PRO A 133 -6.57 -14.58 0.62
C PRO A 133 -7.74 -15.18 1.42
N GLU A 134 -7.63 -16.43 1.83
CA GLU A 134 -8.69 -17.16 2.55
C GLU A 134 -8.51 -17.11 4.08
N GLY A 135 -7.44 -16.46 4.56
CA GLY A 135 -6.90 -16.69 5.89
C GLY A 135 -6.14 -18.02 5.93
N GLY A 136 -5.03 -18.07 6.66
CA GLY A 136 -4.21 -19.28 6.78
C GLY A 136 -4.09 -19.66 8.24
N VAL A 137 -4.19 -20.94 8.59
CA VAL A 137 -3.95 -21.40 9.97
C VAL A 137 -2.62 -20.85 10.47
N ALA A 138 -2.64 -20.11 11.58
CA ALA A 138 -1.41 -19.65 12.22
C ALA A 138 -0.50 -20.86 12.44
N PRO A 139 0.82 -20.77 12.19
CA PRO A 139 1.71 -21.88 12.50
C PRO A 139 1.63 -22.09 14.01
N ALA A 140 1.04 -23.21 14.41
CA ALA A 140 0.96 -23.61 15.81
C ALA A 140 2.40 -23.71 16.35
N GLY A 141 2.80 -22.77 17.19
CA GLY A 141 4.03 -22.86 17.94
C GLY A 141 4.01 -24.08 18.85
N HIS A 142 4.95 -25.01 18.60
CA HIS A 142 5.51 -25.99 19.53
C HIS A 142 4.57 -26.64 20.55
N ALA A 143 4.02 -27.80 20.17
CA ALA A 143 3.50 -28.79 21.12
C ALA A 143 4.29 -30.10 20.96
N GLY A 144 5.15 -30.37 21.94
CA GLY A 144 5.63 -31.70 22.37
C GLY A 144 6.11 -32.68 21.30
N HIS A 145 7.44 -32.82 21.14
CA HIS A 145 7.99 -34.00 20.49
C HIS A 145 8.33 -35.07 21.54
N GLY A 146 7.32 -35.89 21.86
CA GLY A 146 7.46 -37.17 22.55
C GLY A 146 6.67 -38.24 21.81
N GLY A 147 7.38 -39.19 21.18
CA GLY A 147 6.84 -40.50 20.79
C GLY A 147 6.20 -40.65 19.40
N MET A 148 6.95 -41.29 18.50
CA MET A 148 6.59 -42.22 17.40
C MET A 148 5.16 -42.15 16.80
N THR A 149 4.95 -42.00 15.49
CA THR A 149 5.08 -43.08 14.49
C THR A 149 4.79 -42.54 13.07
N MET A 150 5.52 -43.06 12.07
CA MET A 150 5.34 -42.78 10.64
C MET A 150 4.30 -43.71 10.01
N PRO A 151 3.64 -43.29 8.92
CA PRO A 151 3.40 -44.18 7.80
C PRO A 151 4.14 -43.68 6.54
N LYS A 152 4.95 -44.56 5.97
CA LYS A 152 5.64 -44.39 4.70
C LYS A 152 4.65 -44.56 3.54
N LYS A 153 4.69 -43.69 2.53
CA LYS A 153 4.65 -44.15 1.13
C LYS A 153 5.37 -43.20 0.17
N LYS A 154 6.23 -43.82 -0.64
CA LYS A 154 7.20 -43.30 -1.61
C LYS A 154 6.52 -42.69 -2.83
N VAL A 155 7.12 -41.66 -3.46
CA VAL A 155 7.48 -41.68 -4.89
C VAL A 155 8.78 -40.89 -5.10
N LYS A 156 9.63 -41.41 -5.99
CA LYS A 156 11.02 -41.05 -6.32
C LYS A 156 11.16 -39.68 -7.00
N ARG A 157 12.30 -39.07 -6.71
CA ARG A 157 12.95 -37.94 -7.39
C ARG A 157 13.66 -38.46 -8.66
N GLU A 158 13.57 -37.72 -9.75
CA GLU A 158 14.54 -37.77 -10.86
C GLU A 158 15.10 -36.34 -11.02
N GLU A 159 16.43 -36.28 -11.13
CA GLU A 159 17.26 -35.06 -11.14
C GLU A 159 17.87 -34.85 -12.53
N GLU A 160 17.89 -33.57 -12.95
CA GLU A 160 18.92 -32.87 -13.77
C GLU A 160 19.07 -33.17 -15.30
N PRO A 161 19.78 -32.33 -16.11
CA PRO A 161 20.51 -31.06 -15.83
C PRO A 161 20.29 -29.92 -16.87
N THR A 162 20.75 -28.69 -16.57
CA THR A 162 21.83 -27.95 -17.29
C THR A 162 21.71 -26.41 -17.25
N LYS A 163 22.79 -25.80 -16.71
CA LYS A 163 23.50 -24.53 -17.08
C LYS A 163 22.65 -23.31 -17.47
N GLY A 164 22.74 -22.14 -16.84
CA GLY A 164 23.81 -21.55 -16.04
C GLY A 164 24.18 -20.18 -16.64
N HIS A 165 23.89 -19.09 -15.94
CA HIS A 165 24.69 -17.87 -15.99
C HIS A 165 24.46 -17.06 -14.71
N GLU A 166 25.38 -17.23 -13.77
CA GLU A 166 25.49 -16.46 -12.54
C GLU A 166 26.59 -15.41 -12.74
N THR A 167 26.29 -14.16 -12.39
CA THR A 167 27.28 -13.22 -11.82
C THR A 167 26.66 -12.80 -10.47
N GLU A 168 27.17 -13.36 -9.37
CA GLU A 168 28.23 -12.78 -8.52
C GLU A 168 27.76 -11.54 -7.73
N GLU A 169 26.70 -11.64 -6.91
CA GLU A 169 26.57 -10.75 -5.72
C GLU A 169 25.54 -11.17 -4.65
N SER A 170 24.94 -12.36 -4.70
CA SER A 170 23.83 -12.70 -3.78
C SER A 170 23.88 -14.10 -3.17
N LYS A 171 25.08 -14.63 -2.90
CA LYS A 171 25.25 -15.88 -2.13
C LYS A 171 26.24 -15.68 -1.00
N LYS A 172 25.77 -15.11 0.11
CA LYS A 172 26.20 -15.41 1.49
C LYS A 172 25.28 -14.71 2.49
N ALA A 173 24.06 -15.22 2.59
CA ALA A 173 23.27 -15.11 3.81
C ALA A 173 22.50 -16.43 3.93
N ASP A 174 23.27 -17.49 4.18
CA ASP A 174 22.69 -18.70 4.76
C ASP A 174 22.06 -18.29 6.08
N GLY A 175 20.84 -18.76 6.31
CA GLY A 175 19.96 -18.35 7.40
C GLY A 175 20.45 -18.86 8.75
N ASP A 176 21.59 -18.38 9.21
CA ASP A 176 22.07 -18.62 10.55
C ASP A 176 21.33 -17.66 11.49
N LYS A 177 20.31 -18.17 12.16
CA LYS A 177 19.64 -17.44 13.24
C LYS A 177 20.73 -16.93 14.18
N LEU A 178 20.91 -15.62 14.29
CA LEU A 178 21.83 -14.98 15.23
C LEU A 178 21.41 -15.38 16.65
N ASN A 179 21.93 -16.51 17.12
CA ASN A 179 21.52 -17.12 18.38
C ASN A 179 22.31 -16.46 19.51
N ALA A 180 21.83 -15.31 19.97
CA ALA A 180 22.42 -14.60 21.09
C ALA A 180 21.98 -15.26 22.42
N PRO A 181 22.88 -15.50 23.38
CA PRO A 181 22.51 -16.06 24.68
C PRO A 181 21.46 -15.22 25.42
N GLU A 182 20.58 -15.87 26.19
CA GLU A 182 19.51 -15.18 26.92
C GLU A 182 20.02 -14.07 27.85
N VAL A 183 21.23 -14.23 28.41
CA VAL A 183 21.88 -13.24 29.26
C VAL A 183 22.18 -11.95 28.48
N PHE A 184 22.63 -12.09 27.22
CA PHE A 184 22.87 -10.96 26.34
C PHE A 184 21.55 -10.29 25.92
N GLN A 185 20.52 -11.08 25.61
CA GLN A 185 19.19 -10.54 25.28
C GLN A 185 18.63 -9.67 26.42
N LYS A 186 18.80 -10.09 27.68
CA LYS A 186 18.41 -9.30 28.86
C LYS A 186 19.22 -8.00 29.02
N GLN A 187 20.46 -7.95 28.54
CA GLN A 187 21.25 -6.71 28.53
C GLN A 187 20.72 -5.74 27.46
N ILE A 188 20.41 -6.25 26.27
CA ILE A 188 19.81 -5.44 25.18
C ILE A 188 18.43 -4.92 25.56
N ASP A 189 17.62 -5.69 26.28
CA ASP A 189 16.32 -5.24 26.77
C ASP A 189 16.41 -3.96 27.63
N LYS A 190 17.47 -3.82 28.44
CA LYS A 190 17.74 -2.60 29.21
C LYS A 190 18.11 -1.41 28.33
N VAL A 191 18.83 -1.65 27.23
CA VAL A 191 19.18 -0.62 26.24
C VAL A 191 17.92 -0.16 25.49
N LEU A 192 17.08 -1.10 25.06
CA LEU A 192 15.81 -0.83 24.37
C LEU A 192 14.83 -0.08 25.27
N THR A 193 14.73 -0.45 26.55
CA THR A 193 13.90 0.26 27.53
C THR A 193 14.33 1.73 27.66
N ALA A 194 15.63 2.01 27.71
CA ALA A 194 16.14 3.38 27.75
C ALA A 194 15.88 4.15 26.45
N TYR A 195 15.96 3.49 25.29
CA TYR A 195 15.61 4.06 24.00
C TYR A 195 14.11 4.45 23.92
N PHE A 196 13.21 3.54 24.29
CA PHE A 196 11.77 3.81 24.26
C PHE A 196 11.37 4.92 25.25
N PHE A 197 12.06 5.01 26.39
CA PHE A 197 11.87 6.12 27.31
C PHE A 197 12.23 7.47 26.67
N ILE A 198 13.32 7.54 25.89
CA ILE A 198 13.67 8.77 25.14
C ILE A 198 12.64 9.06 24.06
N GLN A 199 12.16 8.04 23.33
CA GLN A 199 11.15 8.19 22.30
C GLN A 199 9.84 8.77 22.87
N ASP A 200 9.39 8.26 24.03
CA ASP A 200 8.21 8.79 24.74
C ASP A 200 8.45 10.19 25.32
N ALA A 201 9.66 10.50 25.76
CA ALA A 201 10.00 11.84 26.24
C ALA A 201 10.03 12.87 25.10
N LEU A 202 10.52 12.48 23.92
CA LEU A 202 10.53 13.31 22.71
C LEU A 202 9.12 13.56 22.19
N SER A 203 8.22 12.58 22.24
CA SER A 203 6.83 12.76 21.82
C SER A 203 6.04 13.72 22.72
N LYS A 204 6.56 14.03 23.92
CA LYS A 204 5.96 14.92 24.92
C LYS A 204 6.75 16.22 25.11
N ASP A 205 7.69 16.54 24.21
CA ASP A 205 8.57 17.72 24.26
C ASP A 205 9.33 17.90 25.59
N ASN A 206 9.58 16.81 26.32
CA ASN A 206 10.19 16.86 27.65
C ASN A 206 11.71 16.77 27.57
N THR A 207 12.35 17.90 27.31
CA THR A 207 13.81 18.01 27.13
C THR A 207 14.63 17.54 28.33
N LYS A 208 14.13 17.71 29.57
CA LYS A 208 14.80 17.22 30.80
C LYS A 208 14.76 15.70 30.89
N ALA A 209 13.63 15.09 30.54
CA ALA A 209 13.49 13.64 30.48
C ALA A 209 14.34 13.05 29.36
N VAL A 210 14.43 13.71 28.21
CA VAL A 210 15.33 13.31 27.11
C VAL A 210 16.79 13.30 27.57
N GLN A 211 17.28 14.39 28.17
CA GLN A 211 18.67 14.43 28.67
C GLN A 211 18.98 13.34 29.71
N LYS A 212 18.01 13.07 30.61
CA LYS A 212 18.14 11.98 31.60
C LYS A 212 18.13 10.61 30.92
N GLY A 213 17.24 10.42 29.94
CA GLY A 213 17.12 9.21 29.14
C GLY A 213 18.38 8.91 28.35
N SER A 214 18.95 9.90 27.66
CA SER A 214 20.19 9.76 26.89
C SER A 214 21.37 9.34 27.76
N LYS A 215 21.52 9.91 28.97
CA LYS A 215 22.56 9.48 29.93
C LYS A 215 22.36 8.04 30.37
N ASN A 216 21.12 7.61 30.57
CA ASN A 216 20.81 6.23 30.95
C ASN A 216 21.03 5.26 29.78
N LEU A 217 20.68 5.64 28.56
CA LEU A 217 20.93 4.85 27.36
C LEU A 217 22.43 4.61 27.16
N ARG A 218 23.25 5.68 27.28
CA ARG A 218 24.71 5.59 27.22
C ARG A 218 25.26 4.60 28.25
N LYS A 219 24.84 4.72 29.52
CA LYS A 219 25.26 3.81 30.60
C LYS A 219 24.84 2.37 30.35
N SER A 220 23.62 2.14 29.84
CA SER A 220 23.13 0.80 29.53
C SER A 220 23.90 0.19 28.35
N LEU A 221 24.26 0.99 27.35
CA LEU A 221 25.04 0.55 26.20
C LEU A 221 26.48 0.19 26.59
N ASP A 222 27.12 1.01 27.43
CA ASP A 222 28.47 0.75 27.94
C ASP A 222 28.53 -0.48 28.88
N ALA A 223 27.39 -0.85 29.49
CA ALA A 223 27.27 -1.98 30.39
C ALA A 223 26.95 -3.32 29.68
N VAL A 224 26.80 -3.33 28.35
CA VAL A 224 26.58 -4.56 27.58
C VAL A 224 27.88 -5.36 27.52
N ASP A 225 27.84 -6.63 27.92
CA ASP A 225 28.99 -7.50 27.88
C ASP A 225 29.13 -8.16 26.50
N MET A 226 30.11 -7.67 25.74
CA MET A 226 30.43 -8.11 24.38
C MET A 226 30.97 -9.54 24.33
N GLY A 227 31.53 -10.03 25.45
CA GLY A 227 32.11 -11.37 25.57
C GLY A 227 31.09 -12.49 25.60
N LEU A 228 29.81 -12.16 25.78
CA LEU A 228 28.70 -13.12 25.73
C LEU A 228 28.35 -13.52 24.30
N LEU A 229 28.79 -12.77 23.30
CA LEU A 229 28.58 -13.11 21.89
C LEU A 229 29.82 -13.80 21.32
N SER A 230 29.58 -14.83 20.49
CA SER A 230 30.63 -15.54 19.77
C SER A 230 30.32 -15.62 18.27
N GLY A 231 31.35 -15.86 17.47
CA GLY A 231 31.22 -16.06 16.02
C GLY A 231 30.62 -14.86 15.29
N HIS A 232 29.64 -15.13 14.43
CA HIS A 232 29.05 -14.12 13.55
C HIS A 232 28.31 -13.01 14.31
N ALA A 233 27.61 -13.35 15.40
CA ALA A 233 26.86 -12.38 16.20
C ALA A 233 27.77 -11.34 16.88
N HIS A 234 28.96 -11.74 17.32
CA HIS A 234 29.94 -10.81 17.88
C HIS A 234 30.44 -9.81 16.83
N MET A 235 30.70 -10.26 15.60
CA MET A 235 31.15 -9.39 14.52
C MET A 235 30.10 -8.37 14.10
N VAL A 236 28.83 -8.78 14.01
CA VAL A 236 27.71 -7.88 13.71
C VAL A 236 27.55 -6.84 14.82
N TRP A 237 27.54 -7.29 16.08
CA TRP A 237 27.42 -6.39 17.23
C TRP A 237 28.56 -5.37 17.32
N MET A 238 29.81 -5.77 17.03
CA MET A 238 30.95 -4.83 17.03
C MET A 238 30.85 -3.78 15.91
N LYS A 239 30.30 -4.15 14.75
CA LYS A 239 30.02 -3.20 13.67
C LYS A 239 28.95 -2.19 14.11
N ASP A 240 27.85 -2.69 14.67
CA ASP A 240 26.71 -1.84 15.03
C ASP A 240 27.03 -0.96 16.25
N LEU A 241 27.79 -1.45 17.23
CA LEU A 241 28.27 -0.65 18.36
C LEU A 241 29.09 0.54 17.90
N LYS A 242 29.95 0.37 16.88
CA LYS A 242 30.77 1.45 16.33
C LYS A 242 29.91 2.59 15.77
N ASP A 243 28.77 2.27 15.19
CA ASP A 243 27.85 3.27 14.66
C ASP A 243 27.00 3.91 15.78
N LEU A 244 26.54 3.10 16.74
CA LEU A 244 25.79 3.58 17.91
C LEU A 244 26.63 4.51 18.82
N THR A 245 27.93 4.28 18.91
CA THR A 245 28.85 5.11 19.72
C THR A 245 29.33 6.37 19.02
N LYS A 246 29.21 6.46 17.68
CA LYS A 246 29.49 7.69 16.91
C LYS A 246 28.33 8.68 16.94
N GLN A 247 27.11 8.18 17.17
CA GLN A 247 25.87 8.97 17.11
C GLN A 247 25.31 9.33 18.50
N ALA A 248 25.90 8.80 19.58
CA ALA A 248 25.57 9.09 20.97
C ALA A 248 26.51 10.16 21.56
#